data_AF-X1KP49-F1
#
_entry.id   AF-X1KP49-F1
#
_cell.length_a   1.000
_cell.length_b   1.000
_cell.length_c   1.000
_cell.angle_alpha   90.00
_cell.angle_beta   90.00
_cell.angle_gamma   90.00
#
_symmetry.space_group_name_H-M   'P 1'
#
loop_
_entity.id
_entity.type
_entity.pdbx_description
1 polymer ?
#
loop_
_entity_poly.entity_id
_entity_poly.type
_entity_poly.pdbx_seq_one_letter_code
_entity_poly.pdbx_strand_id
1 'polypeptide(L)'
;MPRYRFVEWKDETGAVVGTTPAITLLIDRDRTLTAHYEEVVVPTHTLTISATVGGTTSPALGSYVHDEGTVVRVTAYPGSGYL
;
A
#
# COMPACT_ATOMS: atom_id res chain seq x y z
N MET A 1 0.97 -3.22 -1.82
CA MET A 1 2.08 -2.26 -1.96
C MET A 1 2.69 -2.01 -0.59
N PRO A 2 4.02 -1.90 -0.43
CA PRO A 2 4.62 -1.58 0.87
C PRO A 2 4.19 -0.17 1.31
N ARG A 3 3.72 -0.04 2.56
CA ARG A 3 3.29 1.24 3.16
C ARG A 3 4.43 2.07 3.73
N TYR A 4 5.65 1.51 3.77
CA TYR A 4 6.82 2.18 4.32
C TYR A 4 8.02 2.00 3.39
N ARG A 5 8.82 3.06 3.26
CA ARG A 5 10.07 3.07 2.49
C ARG A 5 11.22 3.44 3.42
N PHE A 6 12.30 2.70 3.32
CA PHE A 6 13.54 3.04 4.01
C PHE A 6 14.09 4.38 3.50
N VAL A 7 14.52 5.23 4.42
CA VAL A 7 15.07 6.55 4.10
C VAL A 7 16.56 6.58 4.42
N GLU A 8 16.90 6.32 5.68
CA GLU A 8 18.27 6.49 6.17
C GLU A 8 18.51 5.76 7.49
N TRP A 9 19.79 5.54 7.79
CA TRP A 9 20.27 5.12 9.09
C TRP A 9 20.74 6.35 9.87
N LYS A 10 20.33 6.44 11.14
CA LYS A 10 20.86 7.43 12.09
C LYS A 10 21.61 6.77 13.23
N ASP A 11 22.64 7.44 13.73
CA ASP A 11 23.36 7.01 14.93
C ASP A 11 22.71 7.50 16.22
N GLU A 12 23.34 7.20 17.37
CA GLU A 12 22.90 7.61 18.70
C GLU A 12 22.80 9.14 18.88
N THR A 13 23.50 9.93 18.07
CA THR A 13 23.47 11.40 18.11
C THR A 13 22.39 11.98 17.19
N GLY A 14 21.74 11.14 16.39
CA GLY A 14 20.80 11.54 15.35
C GLY A 14 21.47 11.95 14.04
N ALA A 15 22.77 11.71 13.87
CA ALA A 15 23.47 11.99 12.62
C ALA A 15 23.21 10.89 11.59
N VAL A 16 23.07 11.26 10.32
CA VAL A 16 22.82 10.33 9.23
C VAL A 16 24.11 9.61 8.87
N VAL A 17 24.13 8.28 9.03
CA VAL A 17 25.30 7.44 8.75
C VAL A 17 25.20 6.69 7.42
N GLY A 18 24.04 6.70 6.79
CA GLY A 18 23.88 6.19 5.43
C GLY A 18 22.45 6.26 4.92
N THR A 19 22.31 6.33 3.60
CA THR A 19 21.03 6.44 2.89
C THR A 19 20.66 5.17 2.12
N THR A 20 21.47 4.12 2.24
CA THR A 20 21.20 2.79 1.67
C THR A 20 20.72 1.83 2.75
N PRO A 21 19.79 0.90 2.45
CA PRO A 21 19.31 -0.07 3.44
C PRO A 21 20.42 -0.93 4.04
N ALA A 22 21.47 -1.20 3.26
CA ALA A 22 22.67 -1.89 3.71
C ALA A 22 23.83 -0.90 3.80
N ILE A 23 24.50 -0.89 4.94
CA ILE A 23 25.72 -0.11 5.21
C ILE A 23 26.77 -1.00 5.87
N THR A 24 28.04 -0.66 5.69
CA THR A 24 29.15 -1.31 6.38
C THR A 24 29.76 -0.33 7.37
N LEU A 25 29.93 -0.77 8.62
CA LEU A 25 30.44 0.04 9.71
C LEU A 25 31.56 -0.70 10.41
N LEU A 26 32.60 0.04 10.80
CA LEU A 26 33.60 -0.45 11.73
C LEU A 26 33.03 -0.34 13.16
N ILE A 27 32.99 -1.46 13.88
CA ILE A 27 32.56 -1.50 15.27
C ILE A 27 33.81 -1.51 16.15
N ASP A 28 34.27 -0.30 16.49
CA ASP A 28 35.40 -0.03 17.39
C ASP A 28 34.96 0.27 18.84
N ARG A 29 33.65 0.46 19.04
CA ARG A 29 32.97 0.72 20.31
C ARG A 29 31.49 0.34 20.19
N ASP A 30 30.76 0.39 21.29
CA ASP A 30 29.30 0.25 21.28
C ASP A 30 28.67 1.36 20.44
N ARG A 31 27.77 0.99 19.53
CA ARG A 31 27.05 1.90 18.64
C ARG A 31 25.58 1.52 18.60
N THR A 32 24.71 2.53 18.52
CA THR A 32 23.27 2.32 18.33
C THR A 32 22.86 2.93 17.01
N LEU A 33 22.14 2.16 16.19
CA LEU A 33 21.64 2.61 14.89
C LEU A 33 20.13 2.54 14.87
N THR A 34 19.51 3.57 14.31
CA THR A 34 18.08 3.65 14.08
C THR A 34 17.80 3.68 12.58
N ALA A 35 17.07 2.69 12.08
CA ALA A 35 16.56 2.71 10.71
C ALA A 35 15.34 3.62 10.64
N HIS A 36 15.44 4.70 9.87
CA HIS A 36 14.32 5.59 9.59
C HIS A 36 13.55 5.11 8.36
N TYR A 37 12.24 4.97 8.54
CA TYR A 37 11.28 4.68 7.49
C TYR A 37 10.27 5.81 7.40
N GLU A 38 9.91 6.16 6.17
CA GLU A 38 8.80 7.07 5.87
C GLU A 38 7.59 6.28 5.40
N GLU A 39 6.40 6.74 5.78
CA GLU A 39 5.17 6.24 5.23
C GLU A 39 5.07 6.65 3.75
N VAL A 40 4.86 5.66 2.89
CA VAL A 40 4.57 5.90 1.48
C VAL A 40 3.06 6.07 1.37
N VAL A 41 2.63 7.31 1.12
CA VAL A 41 1.23 7.60 0.82
C VAL A 41 0.91 6.96 -0.54
N VAL A 42 0.15 5.87 -0.51
CA VAL A 42 -0.38 5.24 -1.72
C VAL A 42 -1.67 5.98 -2.09
N PRO A 43 -1.79 6.53 -3.31
CA PRO A 43 -3.04 7.12 -3.77
C PRO A 43 -4.19 6.11 -3.65
N THR A 44 -5.39 6.60 -3.36
CA THR A 44 -6.60 5.77 -3.35
C THR A 44 -7.50 6.11 -4.52
N HIS A 45 -8.16 5.10 -5.06
CA HIS A 45 -9.15 5.25 -6.12
C HIS A 45 -10.49 4.67 -5.68
N THR A 46 -11.57 5.35 -6.07
CA THR A 46 -12.93 4.89 -5.82
C THR A 46 -13.43 4.08 -7.00
N LEU A 47 -13.72 2.80 -6.77
CA LEU A 47 -14.46 1.94 -7.68
C LEU A 47 -15.96 2.08 -7.38
N THR A 48 -16.71 2.65 -8.32
CA THR A 48 -18.18 2.72 -8.23
C THR A 48 -18.81 1.64 -9.09
N ILE A 49 -19.62 0.79 -8.47
CA ILE A 49 -20.34 -0.30 -9.13
C ILE A 49 -21.83 0.06 -9.17
N SER A 50 -22.38 0.11 -10.38
CA SER A 50 -23.80 0.33 -10.66
C SER A 50 -24.32 -0.79 -11.57
N ALA A 51 -25.61 -1.08 -11.49
CA ALA A 51 -26.31 -2.02 -12.38
C ALA A 51 -27.69 -1.48 -12.74
N THR A 52 -28.16 -1.82 -13.92
CA THR A 52 -29.55 -1.62 -14.34
C THR A 52 -30.45 -2.70 -13.73
N VAL A 53 -31.77 -2.59 -13.96
CA VAL A 53 -32.72 -3.66 -13.61
C VAL A 53 -32.30 -4.96 -14.30
N GLY A 54 -32.39 -6.08 -13.58
CA GLY A 54 -32.21 -7.40 -14.16
C GLY A 54 -30.93 -8.15 -13.80
N GLY A 55 -30.16 -7.71 -12.81
CA GLY A 55 -28.99 -8.45 -12.33
C GLY A 55 -28.41 -7.91 -11.04
N THR A 56 -27.46 -8.65 -10.47
CA THR A 56 -26.64 -8.24 -9.32
C THR A 56 -25.16 -8.32 -9.66
N THR A 57 -24.30 -7.69 -8.85
CA THR A 57 -22.84 -7.75 -9.04
C THR A 57 -22.16 -8.23 -7.75
N SER A 58 -20.93 -8.73 -7.88
CA SER A 58 -20.01 -8.97 -6.77
C SER A 58 -18.66 -8.31 -7.10
N PRO A 59 -18.22 -7.29 -6.35
CA PRO A 59 -18.87 -6.69 -5.17
C PRO A 59 -20.25 -6.07 -5.49
N ALA A 60 -21.06 -5.90 -4.44
CA ALA A 60 -22.41 -5.34 -4.55
C ALA A 60 -22.39 -3.91 -5.13
N LEU A 61 -23.57 -3.36 -5.42
CA LEU A 61 -23.65 -1.97 -5.84
C LEU A 61 -23.17 -1.05 -4.72
N GLY A 62 -22.35 -0.08 -5.08
CA GLY A 62 -21.75 0.82 -4.10
C GLY A 62 -20.42 1.40 -4.55
N SER A 63 -19.83 2.18 -3.66
CA SER A 63 -18.52 2.78 -3.84
C SER A 63 -17.51 2.09 -2.91
N TYR A 64 -16.42 1.62 -3.49
CA TYR A 64 -15.34 0.94 -2.79
C TYR A 64 -14.04 1.69 -3.00
N VAL A 65 -13.37 2.05 -1.92
CA VAL A 65 -12.07 2.74 -1.97
C VAL A 65 -10.97 1.68 -1.93
N HIS A 66 -10.04 1.76 -2.88
CA HIS A 66 -8.92 0.83 -2.99
C HIS A 66 -7.60 1.58 -3.16
N ASP A 67 -6.55 1.01 -2.58
CA ASP A 67 -5.17 1.48 -2.80
C ASP A 67 -4.80 1.29 -4.28
N GLU A 68 -4.03 2.22 -4.84
CA GLU A 68 -3.52 2.15 -6.22
C GLU A 68 -2.82 0.80 -6.48
N GLY A 69 -3.12 0.20 -7.64
CA GLY A 69 -2.60 -1.11 -8.04
C GLY A 69 -3.32 -2.32 -7.43
N THR A 70 -4.38 -2.11 -6.63
CA THR A 70 -5.24 -3.21 -6.17
C THR A 70 -6.01 -3.83 -7.33
N VAL A 71 -5.87 -5.15 -7.50
CA VAL A 71 -6.67 -5.90 -8.49
C VAL A 71 -7.96 -6.36 -7.83
N VAL A 72 -9.08 -5.78 -8.27
CA VAL A 72 -10.42 -6.14 -7.79
C VAL A 72 -11.13 -6.97 -8.85
N ARG A 73 -11.55 -8.18 -8.49
CA ARG A 73 -12.38 -9.02 -9.36
C ARG A 73 -13.84 -8.59 -9.22
N VAL A 74 -14.45 -8.16 -10.32
CA VAL A 74 -15.87 -7.81 -10.39
C VAL A 74 -16.59 -8.85 -11.26
N THR A 75 -17.72 -9.38 -10.78
CA THR A 75 -18.54 -10.38 -11.47
C THR A 75 -19.99 -9.91 -11.53
N ALA A 76 -20.63 -10.00 -12.69
CA ALA A 76 -22.06 -9.72 -12.84
C ALA A 76 -22.86 -11.04 -12.89
N TYR A 77 -24.01 -11.05 -12.23
CA TYR A 77 -24.95 -12.15 -12.21
C TYR A 77 -26.29 -11.68 -12.81
N PRO A 78 -26.70 -12.20 -13.96
CA PRO A 78 -28.01 -11.88 -14.51
C PRO A 78 -29.12 -12.44 -13.60
N GLY A 79 -30.19 -11.67 -13.44
CA GLY A 79 -31.43 -12.08 -12.80
C GLY A 79 -32.29 -12.90 -13.77
N SER A 80 -33.33 -13.56 -13.25
CA SER A 80 -34.20 -14.42 -14.06
C SER A 80 -34.79 -13.66 -15.26
N GLY A 81 -34.50 -14.12 -16.48
CA GLY A 81 -34.97 -13.52 -17.74
C GLY A 81 -33.97 -12.60 -18.44
N TYR A 82 -32.77 -12.41 -17.87
CA TYR A 82 -31.66 -11.71 -18.51
C TYR A 82 -30.55 -12.73 -18.84
N LEU A 83 -29.92 -12.62 -20.02
CA LEU A 83 -28.83 -13.48 -20.51
C LEU A 83 -27.54 -12.68 -20.60
#